data_AF-A0A9E3S3T6-F1
#
_entry.id   AF-A0A9E3S3T6-F1
#
_cell.length_a   1.000
_cell.length_b   1.000
_cell.length_c   1.000
_cell.angle_alpha   90.00
_cell.angle_beta   90.00
_cell.angle_gamma   90.00
#
_symmetry.space_group_name_H-M   'P 1'
#
loop_
_entity.id
_entity.type
_entity.pdbx_description
1 polymer ?
#
loop_
_entity_poly.entity_id
_entity_poly.type
_entity_poly.pdbx_seq_one_letter_code
_entity_poly.pdbx_strand_id
1 'polypeptide(L)'
;MKHTRHIANAPGQNTAPTRMGVLTVLLLLCISGTAMHAEASDKKASREREALRRVQQQLSHVQGEMTAIEQEKSRLMADLEQARASSSSVESKAARLQHGLNASKQQLSALTQELVLVKEELATTARQLDETRKTLDETTQALQQTKAEKNHLKGIKARNERELASCERKNVALYGVGRSLMDRFESKTCGETLVQKEPFTGLKQVETENLLEEYRDKLDDQKYIKAPGG
;
A
#
# COMPACT_ATOMS: atom_id res chain seq x y z
N MET A 1 -49.71 -25.81 -26.20
CA MET A 1 -50.44 -25.69 -27.49
C MET A 1 -49.51 -26.29 -28.54
N LYS A 2 -49.71 -27.51 -29.07
CA LYS A 2 -50.78 -28.07 -29.94
C LYS A 2 -50.80 -27.46 -31.35
N HIS A 3 -51.00 -28.33 -32.35
CA HIS A 3 -50.93 -28.14 -33.84
C HIS A 3 -49.50 -28.28 -34.40
N THR A 4 -49.04 -29.39 -35.01
CA THR A 4 -49.65 -30.59 -35.68
C THR A 4 -50.00 -30.43 -37.16
N ARG A 5 -49.21 -31.12 -38.02
CA ARG A 5 -49.43 -31.67 -39.39
C ARG A 5 -48.03 -31.71 -40.06
N HIS A 6 -47.36 -32.83 -40.35
CA HIS A 6 -47.75 -34.21 -40.66
C HIS A 6 -48.53 -34.35 -41.98
N ILE A 7 -47.80 -34.64 -43.07
CA ILE A 7 -48.09 -35.70 -44.07
C ILE A 7 -46.74 -36.25 -44.54
N ALA A 8 -46.63 -37.58 -44.68
CA ALA A 8 -45.51 -38.25 -45.31
C ALA A 8 -46.01 -38.97 -46.57
N ASN A 9 -45.14 -39.20 -47.56
CA ASN A 9 -45.25 -40.42 -48.37
C ASN A 9 -43.91 -40.79 -49.02
N ALA A 10 -43.72 -42.10 -49.20
CA ALA A 10 -42.56 -42.70 -49.87
C ALA A 10 -43.06 -43.64 -51.01
N PRO A 11 -42.34 -44.68 -51.49
CA PRO A 11 -41.83 -44.66 -52.86
C PRO A 11 -42.43 -45.74 -53.79
N GLY A 12 -42.30 -45.53 -55.11
CA GLY A 12 -42.38 -46.57 -56.15
C GLY A 12 -41.15 -46.43 -57.06
N GLN A 13 -40.30 -47.45 -57.27
CA GLN A 13 -40.52 -48.75 -57.91
C GLN A 13 -40.90 -48.63 -59.41
N ASN A 14 -39.98 -49.10 -60.27
CA ASN A 14 -40.17 -49.88 -61.51
C ASN A 14 -38.81 -49.90 -62.26
N THR A 15 -37.95 -50.91 -62.12
CA THR A 15 -37.99 -52.26 -62.75
C THR A 15 -37.78 -52.31 -64.27
N ALA A 16 -36.52 -52.64 -64.61
CA ALA A 16 -36.12 -53.70 -65.55
C ALA A 16 -36.03 -53.42 -67.08
N PRO A 17 -35.17 -54.17 -67.81
CA PRO A 17 -34.74 -53.84 -69.18
C PRO A 17 -35.14 -54.86 -70.27
N THR A 18 -35.19 -54.39 -71.52
CA THR A 18 -35.33 -55.14 -72.80
C THR A 18 -34.92 -54.17 -73.92
N ARG A 19 -34.43 -54.49 -75.13
CA ARG A 19 -33.97 -55.65 -75.94
C ARG A 19 -33.14 -55.00 -77.09
N MET A 20 -32.30 -55.63 -77.93
CA MET A 20 -31.84 -57.01 -78.24
C MET A 20 -30.40 -56.87 -78.79
N GLY A 21 -29.62 -57.89 -79.19
CA GLY A 21 -29.89 -59.32 -79.38
C GLY A 21 -29.79 -59.76 -80.85
N VAL A 22 -28.56 -59.79 -81.39
CA VAL A 22 -28.04 -60.68 -82.46
C VAL A 22 -28.83 -60.82 -83.78
N LEU A 23 -28.19 -60.49 -84.91
CA LEU A 23 -28.20 -61.37 -86.09
C LEU A 23 -26.91 -61.22 -86.92
N THR A 24 -26.25 -62.34 -87.19
CA THR A 24 -25.03 -62.45 -88.01
C THR A 24 -25.27 -63.38 -89.20
N VAL A 25 -24.44 -63.23 -90.23
CA VAL A 25 -24.25 -64.16 -91.37
C VAL A 25 -25.37 -64.25 -92.42
N LEU A 26 -25.09 -63.70 -93.60
CA LEU A 26 -25.13 -64.52 -94.82
C LEU A 26 -23.85 -64.26 -95.64
N LEU A 27 -23.38 -65.29 -96.34
CA LEU A 27 -21.98 -65.50 -96.69
C LEU A 27 -21.83 -66.02 -98.13
N LEU A 28 -20.77 -65.57 -98.83
CA LEU A 28 -20.31 -66.01 -100.17
C LEU A 28 -21.30 -65.72 -101.33
N LEU A 29 -20.85 -65.28 -102.51
CA LEU A 29 -20.04 -66.10 -103.42
C LEU A 29 -19.13 -65.27 -104.37
N CYS A 30 -17.98 -65.88 -104.67
CA CYS A 30 -16.84 -65.50 -105.51
C CYS A 30 -17.09 -64.73 -106.82
N ILE A 31 -16.07 -63.96 -107.26
CA ILE A 31 -15.24 -64.27 -108.45
C ILE A 31 -13.87 -63.56 -108.36
N SER A 32 -12.85 -64.19 -108.96
CA SER A 32 -11.42 -63.90 -108.83
C SER A 32 -10.90 -62.68 -109.60
N GLY A 33 -9.76 -62.12 -109.18
CA GLY A 33 -9.03 -61.10 -109.93
C GLY A 33 -7.70 -60.71 -109.27
N THR A 34 -6.62 -61.42 -109.59
CA THR A 34 -5.26 -61.14 -109.09
C THR A 34 -4.64 -59.91 -109.76
N ALA A 35 -4.13 -58.96 -108.97
CA ALA A 35 -3.09 -58.03 -109.40
C ALA A 35 -2.17 -57.64 -108.23
N MET A 36 -0.90 -58.04 -108.29
CA MET A 36 0.15 -57.60 -107.38
C MET A 36 0.44 -56.11 -107.63
N HIS A 37 0.16 -55.21 -106.67
CA HIS A 37 0.67 -53.84 -106.66
C HIS A 37 0.78 -53.31 -105.21
N ALA A 38 1.65 -53.94 -104.42
CA ALA A 38 1.87 -53.61 -103.01
C ALA A 38 3.37 -53.52 -102.67
N GLU A 39 4.03 -52.42 -103.04
CA GLU A 39 5.40 -52.12 -102.56
C GLU A 39 5.81 -50.63 -102.58
N ALA A 40 5.07 -49.75 -103.30
CA ALA A 40 5.30 -48.31 -103.31
C ALA A 40 4.38 -47.50 -102.37
N SER A 41 3.18 -48.01 -102.06
CA SER A 41 2.20 -47.33 -101.17
C SER A 41 2.55 -47.47 -99.68
N ASP A 42 3.07 -48.64 -99.29
CA ASP A 42 3.33 -49.01 -97.90
C ASP A 42 4.40 -48.10 -97.24
N LYS A 43 5.37 -47.59 -98.02
CA LYS A 43 6.39 -46.63 -97.53
C LYS A 43 5.82 -45.27 -97.16
N LYS A 44 4.71 -44.83 -97.77
CA LYS A 44 4.00 -43.60 -97.37
C LYS A 44 3.13 -43.85 -96.13
N ALA A 45 2.37 -44.96 -96.13
CA ALA A 45 1.58 -45.38 -94.98
C ALA A 45 2.43 -45.62 -93.72
N SER A 46 3.65 -46.17 -93.84
CA SER A 46 4.60 -46.32 -92.71
C SER A 46 5.05 -44.96 -92.18
N ARG A 47 5.44 -44.03 -93.05
CA ARG A 47 5.87 -42.67 -92.64
C ARG A 47 4.75 -41.89 -91.94
N GLU A 48 3.51 -42.04 -92.39
CA GLU A 48 2.34 -41.44 -91.74
C GLU A 48 2.05 -42.10 -90.38
N ARG A 49 2.17 -43.42 -90.25
CA ARG A 49 2.08 -44.14 -88.96
C ARG A 49 3.21 -43.74 -88.00
N GLU A 50 4.43 -43.53 -88.49
CA GLU A 50 5.57 -43.04 -87.72
C GLU A 50 5.42 -41.56 -87.30
N ALA A 51 4.78 -40.73 -88.14
CA ALA A 51 4.43 -39.36 -87.78
C ALA A 51 3.33 -39.35 -86.69
N LEU A 52 2.27 -40.14 -86.86
CA LEU A 52 1.20 -40.29 -85.87
C LEU A 52 1.71 -40.84 -84.52
N ARG A 53 2.61 -41.84 -84.54
CA ARG A 53 3.26 -42.33 -83.31
C ARG A 53 4.08 -41.25 -82.60
N ARG A 54 4.82 -40.43 -83.34
CA ARG A 54 5.58 -39.29 -82.76
C ARG A 54 4.65 -38.23 -82.18
N VAL A 55 3.57 -37.88 -82.86
CA VAL A 55 2.54 -36.96 -82.34
C VAL A 55 1.85 -37.54 -81.09
N GLN A 56 1.56 -38.85 -81.07
CA GLN A 56 0.98 -39.52 -79.91
C GLN A 56 1.95 -39.57 -78.71
N GLN A 57 3.24 -39.78 -78.96
CA GLN A 57 4.29 -39.69 -77.94
C GLN A 57 4.45 -38.26 -77.41
N GLN A 58 4.45 -37.25 -78.28
CA GLN A 58 4.47 -35.84 -77.89
C GLN A 58 3.23 -35.45 -77.07
N LEU A 59 2.04 -35.90 -77.48
CA LEU A 59 0.80 -35.68 -76.73
C LEU A 59 0.86 -36.34 -75.34
N SER A 60 1.37 -37.57 -75.25
CA SER A 60 1.56 -38.25 -73.95
C SER A 60 2.60 -37.55 -73.06
N HIS A 61 3.64 -36.96 -73.66
CA HIS A 61 4.67 -36.21 -72.95
C HIS A 61 4.11 -34.90 -72.39
N VAL A 62 3.45 -34.09 -73.23
CA VAL A 62 2.80 -32.83 -72.82
C VAL A 62 1.66 -33.09 -71.83
N GLN A 63 0.92 -34.19 -71.96
CA GLN A 63 -0.10 -34.58 -70.98
C GLN A 63 0.53 -34.91 -69.62
N GLY A 64 1.69 -35.58 -69.61
CA GLY A 64 2.48 -35.83 -68.40
C GLY A 64 3.00 -34.54 -67.76
N GLU A 65 3.58 -33.64 -68.56
CA GLU A 65 4.05 -32.33 -68.11
C GLU A 65 2.90 -31.48 -67.56
N MET A 66 1.72 -31.47 -68.21
CA MET A 66 0.53 -30.79 -67.70
C MET A 66 0.12 -31.34 -66.32
N THR A 67 0.14 -32.66 -66.13
CA THR A 67 -0.19 -33.24 -64.81
C THR A 67 0.87 -32.94 -63.75
N ALA A 68 2.16 -32.87 -64.13
CA ALA A 68 3.24 -32.49 -63.23
C ALA A 68 3.14 -31.01 -62.81
N ILE A 69 2.88 -30.11 -63.77
CA ILE A 69 2.70 -28.67 -63.53
C ILE A 69 1.45 -28.41 -62.68
N GLU A 70 0.33 -29.08 -62.94
CA GLU A 70 -0.88 -28.90 -62.12
C GLU A 70 -0.67 -29.46 -60.70
N GLN A 71 0.09 -30.56 -60.54
CA GLN A 71 0.49 -31.05 -59.22
C GLN A 71 1.42 -30.06 -58.50
N GLU A 72 2.44 -29.52 -59.18
CA GLU A 72 3.36 -28.52 -58.62
C GLU A 72 2.62 -27.24 -58.21
N LYS A 73 1.76 -26.72 -59.08
CA LYS A 73 0.85 -25.60 -58.79
C LYS A 73 -0.03 -25.87 -57.57
N SER A 74 -0.59 -27.08 -57.44
CA SER A 74 -1.39 -27.46 -56.26
C SER A 74 -0.57 -27.47 -54.97
N ARG A 75 0.69 -27.92 -55.02
CA ARG A 75 1.63 -27.89 -53.90
C ARG A 75 2.02 -26.46 -53.53
N LEU A 76 2.45 -25.66 -54.52
CA LEU A 76 2.81 -24.26 -54.31
C LEU A 76 1.63 -23.44 -53.76
N MET A 77 0.39 -23.72 -54.19
CA MET A 77 -0.79 -23.10 -53.60
C MET A 77 -1.01 -23.52 -52.13
N ALA A 78 -0.81 -24.80 -51.79
CA ALA A 78 -0.90 -25.28 -50.41
C ALA A 78 0.20 -24.68 -49.51
N ASP A 79 1.45 -24.64 -50.00
CA ASP A 79 2.60 -24.06 -49.30
C ASP A 79 2.40 -22.54 -49.08
N LEU A 80 1.84 -21.83 -50.06
CA LEU A 80 1.54 -20.40 -49.97
C LEU A 80 0.44 -20.12 -48.94
N GLU A 81 -0.65 -20.90 -48.92
CA GLU A 81 -1.68 -20.79 -47.88
C GLU A 81 -1.17 -21.18 -46.49
N GLN A 82 -0.31 -22.20 -46.38
CA GLN A 82 0.37 -22.54 -45.12
C GLN A 82 1.30 -21.41 -44.66
N ALA A 83 2.05 -20.78 -45.57
CA ALA A 83 2.89 -19.64 -45.27
C ALA A 83 2.05 -18.44 -44.80
N ARG A 84 0.94 -18.11 -45.47
CA ARG A 84 -0.02 -17.07 -45.05
C ARG A 84 -0.61 -17.34 -43.67
N ALA A 85 -1.02 -18.56 -43.40
CA ALA A 85 -1.52 -18.97 -42.08
C ALA A 85 -0.43 -18.85 -40.99
N SER A 86 0.83 -19.17 -41.33
CA SER A 86 1.96 -19.00 -40.40
C SER A 86 2.29 -17.52 -40.13
N SER A 87 2.29 -16.66 -41.16
CA SER A 87 2.58 -15.22 -41.03
C SER A 87 1.52 -14.54 -40.16
N SER A 88 0.23 -14.74 -40.48
CA SER A 88 -0.87 -14.20 -39.68
C SER A 88 -0.87 -14.73 -38.23
N SER A 89 -0.46 -15.98 -38.01
CA SER A 89 -0.26 -16.51 -36.64
C SER A 89 0.87 -15.78 -35.91
N VAL A 90 2.02 -15.56 -36.56
CA VAL A 90 3.18 -14.85 -35.99
C VAL A 90 2.85 -13.38 -35.73
N GLU A 91 2.21 -12.69 -36.67
CA GLU A 91 1.72 -11.31 -36.53
C GLU A 91 0.75 -11.19 -35.33
N SER A 92 -0.20 -12.12 -35.18
CA SER A 92 -1.12 -12.11 -34.03
C SER A 92 -0.40 -12.33 -32.69
N LYS A 93 0.67 -13.15 -32.67
CA LYS A 93 1.51 -13.35 -31.47
C LYS A 93 2.35 -12.10 -31.18
N ALA A 94 2.96 -11.49 -32.20
CA ALA A 94 3.73 -10.26 -32.08
C ALA A 94 2.86 -9.11 -31.54
N ALA A 95 1.64 -8.93 -32.07
CA ALA A 95 0.68 -7.97 -31.55
C ALA A 95 0.33 -8.22 -30.08
N ARG A 96 0.02 -9.46 -29.69
CA ARG A 96 -0.25 -9.83 -28.28
C ARG A 96 0.94 -9.54 -27.36
N LEU A 97 2.15 -9.89 -27.78
CA LEU A 97 3.38 -9.60 -27.03
C LEU A 97 3.63 -8.09 -26.91
N GLN A 98 3.40 -7.31 -27.97
CA GLN A 98 3.53 -5.86 -27.95
C GLN A 98 2.51 -5.20 -27.00
N HIS A 99 1.26 -5.67 -27.00
CA HIS A 99 0.25 -5.22 -26.04
C HIS A 99 0.63 -5.59 -24.60
N GLY A 100 1.09 -6.82 -24.35
CA GLY A 100 1.55 -7.25 -23.03
C GLY A 100 2.76 -6.45 -22.52
N LEU A 101 3.73 -6.17 -23.40
CA LEU A 101 4.89 -5.32 -23.09
C LEU A 101 4.47 -3.88 -22.76
N ASN A 102 3.53 -3.31 -23.50
CA ASN A 102 3.03 -1.96 -23.24
C ASN A 102 2.25 -1.89 -21.92
N ALA A 103 1.41 -2.87 -21.62
CA ALA A 103 0.69 -2.97 -20.35
C ALA A 103 1.66 -3.13 -19.17
N SER A 104 2.68 -3.99 -19.29
CA SER A 104 3.71 -4.18 -18.27
C SER A 104 4.54 -2.91 -18.05
N LYS A 105 4.89 -2.17 -19.10
CA LYS A 105 5.55 -0.86 -18.99
C LYS A 105 4.68 0.16 -18.25
N GLN A 106 3.38 0.21 -18.54
CA GLN A 106 2.43 1.08 -17.83
C GLN A 106 2.36 0.72 -16.34
N GLN A 107 2.19 -0.56 -16.00
CA GLN A 107 2.21 -1.05 -14.62
C GLN A 107 3.51 -0.70 -13.89
N LEU A 108 4.67 -0.90 -14.53
CA LEU A 108 5.96 -0.55 -13.94
C LEU A 108 6.09 0.95 -13.72
N SER A 109 5.59 1.79 -14.63
CA SER A 109 5.58 3.25 -14.46
C SER A 109 4.68 3.71 -13.31
N ALA A 110 3.48 3.12 -13.16
CA ALA A 110 2.57 3.40 -12.05
C ALA A 110 3.17 2.96 -10.70
N LEU A 111 3.69 1.73 -10.62
CA LEU A 111 4.32 1.22 -9.41
C LEU A 111 5.58 2.02 -9.02
N THR A 112 6.31 2.57 -10.01
CA THR A 112 7.44 3.47 -9.75
C THR A 112 6.97 4.80 -9.17
N GLN A 113 5.85 5.36 -9.64
CA GLN A 113 5.25 6.58 -9.09
C GLN A 113 4.73 6.34 -7.66
N GLU A 114 4.00 5.25 -7.42
CA GLU A 114 3.55 4.84 -6.08
C GLU A 114 4.73 4.68 -5.12
N LEU A 115 5.83 4.03 -5.56
CA LEU A 115 7.03 3.85 -4.76
C LEU A 115 7.73 5.18 -4.40
N VAL A 116 7.67 6.19 -5.28
CA VAL A 116 8.15 7.54 -4.97
C VAL A 116 7.26 8.19 -3.92
N LEU A 117 5.93 8.18 -4.10
CA LEU A 117 4.98 8.76 -3.15
C LEU A 117 5.11 8.13 -1.75
N VAL A 118 5.14 6.80 -1.66
CA VAL A 118 5.30 6.07 -0.39
C VAL A 118 6.64 6.40 0.29
N LYS A 119 7.72 6.67 -0.47
CA LYS A 119 8.99 7.13 0.10
C LYS A 119 8.92 8.56 0.63
N GLU A 120 8.20 9.45 -0.05
CA GLU A 120 7.99 10.83 0.40
C GLU A 120 7.09 10.90 1.64
N GLU A 121 6.04 10.08 1.70
CA GLU A 121 5.19 9.89 2.89
C GLU A 121 5.99 9.29 4.05
N LEU A 122 6.83 8.27 3.81
CA LEU A 122 7.69 7.67 4.83
C LEU A 122 8.72 8.69 5.36
N ALA A 123 9.33 9.50 4.49
CA ALA A 123 10.25 10.55 4.91
C ALA A 123 9.55 11.66 5.71
N THR A 124 8.32 11.99 5.35
CA THR A 124 7.50 13.02 6.04
C THR A 124 7.06 12.55 7.42
N THR A 125 6.53 11.33 7.51
CA THR A 125 6.12 10.70 8.78
C THR A 125 7.31 10.46 9.71
N ALA A 126 8.49 10.11 9.17
CA ALA A 126 9.72 10.00 9.97
C ALA A 126 10.15 11.34 10.58
N ARG A 127 10.04 12.46 9.85
CA ARG A 127 10.31 13.81 10.39
C ARG A 127 9.29 14.20 11.46
N GLN A 128 8.00 14.00 11.20
CA GLN A 128 6.93 14.29 12.17
C GLN A 128 7.11 13.48 13.47
N LEU A 129 7.56 12.22 13.38
CA LEU A 129 7.85 11.39 14.54
C LEU A 129 9.04 11.91 15.36
N ASP A 130 10.09 12.41 14.70
CA ASP A 130 11.25 13.00 15.36
C ASP A 130 10.91 14.33 16.05
N GLU A 131 10.18 15.21 15.35
CA GLU A 131 9.63 16.46 15.90
C GLU A 131 8.74 16.18 17.12
N THR A 132 7.82 15.21 17.01
CA THR A 132 6.92 14.83 18.12
C THR A 132 7.69 14.28 19.32
N ARG A 133 8.75 13.48 19.10
CA ARG A 133 9.63 13.00 20.18
C ARG A 133 10.35 14.15 20.87
N LYS A 134 10.95 15.06 20.10
CA LYS A 134 11.63 16.23 20.64
C LYS A 134 10.68 17.10 21.48
N THR A 135 9.48 17.39 20.98
CA THR A 135 8.47 18.12 21.75
C THR A 135 8.01 17.36 23.00
N LEU A 136 7.91 16.03 22.95
CA LEU A 136 7.60 15.20 24.12
C LEU A 136 8.70 15.28 25.19
N ASP A 137 9.97 15.25 24.79
CA ASP A 137 11.11 15.36 25.70
C ASP A 137 11.17 16.77 26.33
N GLU A 138 11.05 17.82 25.52
CA GLU A 138 11.02 19.22 25.97
C GLU A 138 9.85 19.48 26.95
N THR A 139 8.64 19.01 26.63
CA THR A 139 7.47 19.16 27.51
C THR A 139 7.57 18.31 28.77
N THR A 140 8.19 17.13 28.71
CA THR A 140 8.47 16.30 29.88
C THR A 140 9.47 16.96 30.82
N GLN A 141 10.54 17.54 30.29
CA GLN A 141 11.54 18.29 31.06
C GLN A 141 10.91 19.53 31.71
N ALA A 142 10.15 20.32 30.95
CA ALA A 142 9.43 21.48 31.47
C ALA A 142 8.45 21.09 32.60
N LEU A 143 7.71 19.99 32.44
CA LEU A 143 6.81 19.48 33.47
C LEU A 143 7.55 19.03 34.73
N GLN A 144 8.73 18.43 34.61
CA GLN A 144 9.57 18.06 35.76
C GLN A 144 10.08 19.31 36.50
N GLN A 145 10.57 20.31 35.77
CA GLN A 145 11.01 21.59 36.33
C GLN A 145 9.86 22.31 37.05
N THR A 146 8.69 22.47 36.41
CA THR A 146 7.50 23.08 37.03
C THR A 146 7.05 22.32 38.29
N LYS A 147 7.15 20.99 38.31
CA LYS A 147 6.87 20.18 39.52
C LYS A 147 7.89 20.45 40.63
N ALA A 148 9.18 20.57 40.32
CA ALA A 148 10.22 20.89 41.29
C ALA A 148 10.03 22.30 41.88
N GLU A 149 9.82 23.30 41.03
CA GLU A 149 9.52 24.69 41.44
C GLU A 149 8.25 24.77 42.31
N LYS A 150 7.17 24.09 41.92
CA LYS A 150 5.93 24.01 42.70
C LYS A 150 6.16 23.37 44.09
N ASN A 151 6.99 22.35 44.19
CA ASN A 151 7.33 21.72 45.47
C ASN A 151 8.23 22.62 46.33
N HIS A 152 9.18 23.33 45.72
CA HIS A 152 10.03 24.31 46.39
C HIS A 152 9.19 25.48 46.95
N LEU A 153 8.30 26.07 46.15
CA LEU A 153 7.38 27.13 46.56
C LEU A 153 6.42 26.68 47.66
N LYS A 154 5.92 25.43 47.62
CA LYS A 154 5.16 24.84 48.74
C LYS A 154 5.99 24.77 50.02
N GLY A 155 7.27 24.37 49.93
CA GLY A 155 8.20 24.35 51.06
C GLY A 155 8.43 25.74 51.67
N ILE A 156 8.68 26.74 50.82
CA ILE A 156 8.81 28.14 51.24
C ILE A 156 7.51 28.63 51.90
N LYS A 157 6.35 28.39 51.28
CA LYS A 157 5.05 28.77 51.85
C LYS A 157 4.84 28.17 53.24
N ALA A 158 5.06 26.86 53.40
CA ALA A 158 4.92 26.17 54.69
C ALA A 158 5.99 26.57 55.73
N ARG A 159 7.13 27.12 55.31
CA ARG A 159 8.10 27.78 56.21
C ARG A 159 7.57 29.15 56.65
N ASN A 160 7.18 30.00 55.70
CA ASN A 160 6.69 31.34 55.98
C ASN A 160 5.43 31.33 56.85
N GLU A 161 4.50 30.39 56.64
CA GLU A 161 3.31 30.21 57.48
C GLU A 161 3.67 29.86 58.94
N ARG A 162 4.71 29.04 59.16
CA ARG A 162 5.22 28.71 60.50
C ARG A 162 5.95 29.88 61.15
N GLU A 163 6.73 30.64 60.38
CA GLU A 163 7.40 31.86 60.85
C GLU A 163 6.37 32.92 61.26
N LEU A 164 5.38 33.20 60.41
CA LEU A 164 4.28 34.13 60.70
C LEU A 164 3.51 33.73 61.96
N ALA A 165 3.06 32.46 62.07
CA ALA A 165 2.37 31.99 63.26
C ALA A 165 3.24 32.08 64.53
N SER A 166 4.57 31.97 64.41
CA SER A 166 5.48 32.18 65.54
C SER A 166 5.64 33.66 65.90
N CYS A 167 5.69 34.55 64.91
CA CYS A 167 5.70 36.00 65.11
C CYS A 167 4.41 36.47 65.78
N GLU A 168 3.25 35.99 65.34
CA GLU A 168 1.95 36.29 65.92
C GLU A 168 1.89 35.87 67.41
N ARG A 169 2.24 34.62 67.73
CA ARG A 169 2.28 34.14 69.12
C ARG A 169 3.22 34.97 70.00
N LYS A 170 4.43 35.27 69.52
CA LYS A 170 5.42 36.08 70.26
C LYS A 170 4.96 37.53 70.41
N ASN A 171 4.29 38.11 69.40
CA ASN A 171 3.72 39.46 69.48
C ASN A 171 2.61 39.54 70.54
N VAL A 172 1.66 38.59 70.54
CA VAL A 172 0.60 38.50 71.56
C VAL A 172 1.19 38.32 72.96
N ALA A 173 2.22 37.48 73.10
CA ALA A 173 2.90 37.29 74.39
C ALA A 173 3.64 38.55 74.86
N LEU A 174 4.40 39.23 73.99
CA LEU A 174 5.06 40.51 74.29
C LEU A 174 4.05 41.59 74.70
N TYR A 175 2.91 41.69 74.00
CA TYR A 175 1.84 42.61 74.36
C TYR A 175 1.26 42.29 75.74
N GLY A 176 1.05 41.00 76.06
CA GLY A 176 0.63 40.55 77.39
C GLY A 176 1.62 40.93 78.49
N VAL A 177 2.92 40.67 78.29
CA VAL A 177 3.99 41.06 79.24
C VAL A 177 4.02 42.58 79.45
N GLY A 178 3.91 43.36 78.37
CA GLY A 178 3.84 44.83 78.44
C GLY A 178 2.60 45.33 79.19
N ARG A 179 1.44 44.69 79.00
CA ARG A 179 0.20 45.00 79.73
C ARG A 179 0.36 44.72 81.22
N SER A 180 0.82 43.53 81.59
CA SER A 180 1.08 43.15 82.99
C SER A 180 2.13 44.02 83.67
N LEU A 181 3.09 44.59 82.93
CA LEU A 181 4.03 45.57 83.47
C LEU A 181 3.33 46.90 83.80
N MET A 182 2.49 47.42 82.89
CA MET A 182 1.70 48.63 83.13
C MET A 182 0.76 48.47 84.33
N ASP A 183 0.02 47.37 84.39
CA ASP A 183 -0.93 47.08 85.49
C ASP A 183 -0.20 47.00 86.85
N ARG A 184 1.04 46.47 86.88
CA ARG A 184 1.90 46.50 88.09
C ARG A 184 2.37 47.91 88.45
N PHE A 185 2.72 48.77 87.49
CA PHE A 185 3.10 50.15 87.78
C PHE A 185 1.91 50.97 88.31
N GLU A 186 0.72 50.79 87.75
CA GLU A 186 -0.51 51.46 88.22
C GLU A 186 -0.84 51.03 89.66
N SER A 187 -0.88 49.72 89.94
CA SER A 187 -1.13 49.20 91.28
C SER A 187 -0.05 49.58 92.32
N LYS A 188 1.24 49.65 91.93
CA LYS A 188 2.30 50.21 92.80
C LYS A 188 2.02 51.68 93.15
N THR A 189 1.58 52.49 92.19
CA THR A 189 1.27 53.92 92.38
C THR A 189 0.10 54.13 93.37
N CYS A 190 -0.85 53.21 93.40
CA CYS A 190 -1.98 53.24 94.33
C CYS A 190 -1.66 52.66 95.73
N GLY A 191 -0.77 51.66 95.83
CA GLY A 191 -0.54 50.89 97.07
C GLY A 191 0.80 51.10 97.78
N GLU A 192 1.92 51.28 97.06
CA GLU A 192 3.27 51.29 97.66
C GLU A 192 3.74 52.69 98.12
N THR A 193 3.04 53.76 97.72
CA THR A 193 3.39 55.17 98.06
C THR A 193 3.41 55.43 99.58
N LEU A 194 2.77 54.57 100.37
CA LEU A 194 2.78 54.63 101.85
C LEU A 194 3.91 53.81 102.50
N VAL A 195 4.56 52.89 101.75
CA VAL A 195 5.49 51.86 102.28
C VAL A 195 6.93 52.04 101.74
N GLN A 196 7.13 52.82 100.69
CA GLN A 196 8.44 52.99 100.02
C GLN A 196 9.51 53.75 100.85
N LYS A 197 9.26 54.04 102.13
CA LYS A 197 10.18 54.70 103.08
C LYS A 197 10.61 53.79 104.24
N GLU A 198 11.22 52.65 103.91
CA GLU A 198 11.84 51.72 104.87
C GLU A 198 13.37 51.83 104.80
N PRO A 199 14.03 52.63 105.66
CA PRO A 199 15.43 53.05 105.45
C PRO A 199 16.52 52.07 105.90
N PHE A 200 16.18 50.88 106.42
CA PHE A 200 17.16 50.05 107.18
C PHE A 200 17.33 48.58 106.74
N THR A 201 16.48 48.01 105.89
CA THR A 201 16.49 46.54 105.63
C THR A 201 16.88 46.11 104.21
N GLY A 202 16.83 47.01 103.21
CA GLY A 202 17.22 46.70 101.81
C GLY A 202 16.31 45.71 101.05
N LEU A 203 15.44 44.97 101.75
CA LEU A 203 14.59 43.91 101.18
C LEU A 203 13.74 44.38 99.99
N LYS A 204 13.18 45.59 100.05
CA LYS A 204 12.37 46.18 98.97
C LYS A 204 13.17 46.52 97.70
N GLN A 205 14.48 46.77 97.83
CA GLN A 205 15.37 46.96 96.67
C GLN A 205 15.56 45.63 95.94
N VAL A 206 15.89 44.56 96.67
CA VAL A 206 16.04 43.20 96.13
C VAL A 206 14.73 42.70 95.50
N GLU A 207 13.58 42.92 96.14
CA GLU A 207 12.26 42.59 95.56
C GLU A 207 12.01 43.31 94.22
N THR A 208 12.45 44.56 94.10
CA THR A 208 12.30 45.35 92.86
C THR A 208 13.28 44.92 91.78
N GLU A 209 14.50 44.51 92.15
CA GLU A 209 15.53 44.01 91.24
C GLU A 209 15.17 42.62 90.69
N ASN A 210 14.74 41.68 91.55
CA ASN A 210 14.21 40.38 91.15
C ASN A 210 13.01 40.52 90.19
N LEU A 211 12.13 41.49 90.43
CA LEU A 211 10.99 41.77 89.56
C LEU A 211 11.44 42.30 88.19
N LEU A 212 12.45 43.18 88.16
CA LEU A 212 13.02 43.70 86.91
C LEU A 212 13.66 42.57 86.09
N GLU A 213 14.36 41.65 86.75
CA GLU A 213 14.95 40.46 86.15
C GLU A 213 13.87 39.51 85.58
N GLU A 214 12.82 39.21 86.36
CA GLU A 214 11.66 38.40 85.91
C GLU A 214 10.99 38.98 84.64
N TYR A 215 10.87 40.31 84.53
CA TYR A 215 10.34 40.95 83.31
C TYR A 215 11.35 41.01 82.16
N ARG A 216 12.67 41.08 82.44
CA ARG A 216 13.70 40.95 81.39
C ARG A 216 13.67 39.56 80.77
N ASP A 217 13.67 38.52 81.59
CA ASP A 217 13.60 37.12 81.14
C ASP A 217 12.36 36.89 80.27
N LYS A 218 11.18 37.36 80.72
CA LYS A 218 9.94 37.28 79.94
C LYS A 218 10.00 38.03 78.60
N LEU A 219 10.75 39.13 78.50
CA LEU A 219 10.91 39.88 77.26
C LEU A 219 11.90 39.19 76.30
N ASP A 220 13.01 38.67 76.82
CA ASP A 220 14.01 37.96 76.02
C ASP A 220 13.49 36.58 75.54
N ASP A 221 12.70 35.86 76.33
CA ASP A 221 11.99 34.64 75.91
C ASP A 221 11.09 34.87 74.67
N GLN A 222 10.36 36.00 74.67
CA GLN A 222 9.41 36.32 73.60
C GLN A 222 10.05 37.08 72.43
N LYS A 223 11.36 37.38 72.50
CA LYS A 223 12.12 37.99 71.40
C LYS A 223 12.10 37.10 70.17
N TYR A 224 11.74 37.67 69.01
CA TYR A 224 11.83 36.91 67.76
C TYR A 224 13.29 36.79 67.33
N ILE A 225 13.74 35.56 67.08
CA ILE A 225 15.06 35.25 66.55
C ILE A 225 14.82 34.46 65.26
N LYS A 226 15.23 35.04 64.12
CA LYS A 226 15.20 34.34 62.83
C LYS A 226 16.28 33.25 62.85
N ALA A 227 15.90 32.01 62.54
CA ALA A 227 16.86 30.91 62.46
C ALA A 227 17.90 31.15 61.33
N PRO A 228 19.19 30.86 61.54
CA PRO A 228 20.20 30.94 60.49
C PRO A 228 19.99 29.80 59.48
N GLY A 229 19.98 30.12 58.18
CA GLY A 229 19.70 29.16 57.08
C GLY A 229 18.36 29.36 56.37
N GLY A 230 17.92 30.60 56.21
CA GLY A 230 16.68 30.98 55.51
C GLY A 230 16.88 31.33 54.04
#